data_AF-A0A919AD61-F1
#
_entry.id   AF-A0A919AD61-F1
#
_cell.length_a   1.000
_cell.length_b   1.000
_cell.length_c   1.000
_cell.angle_alpha   90.00
_cell.angle_beta   90.00
_cell.angle_gamma   90.00
#
_symmetry.space_group_name_H-M   'P 1'
#
loop_
_entity.id
_entity.type
_entity.pdbx_description
1 polymer ?
#
loop_
_entity_poly.entity_id
_entity_poly.type
_entity_poly.pdbx_seq_one_letter_code
_entity_poly.pdbx_strand_id
1 'polypeptide(L)'
;MSATTMLGTLSRTDRPQTMLRRFLALDAIVTGANGLVYAIDSKPVGELLGVGSGLLFELGIFLVVYGAAVGYLATRKQPPALAVKAVIDANALWAVLSIVALLVWFSPTTAGAVWIPVQAVTVAGFGVLQFLSLRATTA
;
A
#
# COMPACT_ATOMS: atom_id res chain seq x y z
N MET A 1 -3.02 6.95 43.75
CA MET A 1 -3.63 7.29 42.44
C MET A 1 -2.73 6.90 41.24
N SER A 2 -1.94 5.80 41.28
CA SER A 2 -0.75 5.78 40.38
C SER A 2 -0.45 4.52 39.57
N ALA A 3 -1.12 3.37 39.77
CA ALA A 3 -0.86 2.18 38.94
C ALA A 3 -1.89 2.00 37.81
N THR A 4 -3.18 2.18 38.13
CA THR A 4 -4.29 1.96 37.20
C THR A 4 -4.31 2.96 36.05
N THR A 5 -3.87 4.21 36.31
CA THR A 5 -3.79 5.26 35.28
C THR A 5 -2.68 4.98 34.26
N MET A 6 -1.50 4.50 34.69
CA MET A 6 -0.39 4.19 33.77
C MET A 6 -0.69 2.98 32.87
N LEU A 7 -1.33 1.93 33.40
CA LEU A 7 -1.76 0.77 32.61
C LEU A 7 -2.84 1.14 31.57
N GLY A 8 -3.73 2.09 31.92
CA GLY A 8 -4.72 2.64 30.99
C GLY A 8 -4.10 3.47 29.87
N THR A 9 -3.05 4.24 30.18
CA THR A 9 -2.30 5.03 29.18
C THR A 9 -1.48 4.13 28.24
N LEU A 10 -0.75 3.14 28.76
CA LEU A 10 0.03 2.17 27.97
C LEU A 10 -0.85 1.35 27.01
N SER A 11 -2.00 0.87 27.49
CA SER A 11 -2.95 0.09 26.68
C SER A 11 -3.63 0.91 25.56
N ARG A 12 -3.61 2.24 25.64
CA ARG A 12 -4.21 3.14 24.65
C ARG A 12 -3.19 3.64 23.62
N THR A 13 -1.93 3.88 23.99
CA THR A 13 -0.85 4.28 23.05
C THR A 13 -0.32 3.11 22.22
N ASP A 14 -0.32 1.88 22.75
CA ASP A 14 0.19 0.72 22.01
C ASP A 14 -0.72 0.28 20.85
N ARG A 15 -2.03 0.53 20.96
CA ARG A 15 -3.01 0.09 19.96
C ARG A 15 -2.88 0.84 18.62
N PRO A 16 -2.86 2.18 18.56
CA PRO A 16 -2.66 2.94 17.33
C PRO A 16 -1.35 2.58 16.62
N GLN A 17 -0.25 2.47 17.38
CA GLN A 17 1.06 2.09 16.85
C GLN A 17 1.06 0.67 16.29
N THR A 18 0.44 -0.27 17.00
CA THR A 18 0.29 -1.65 16.53
C THR A 18 -0.58 -1.74 15.29
N MET A 19 -1.68 -0.96 15.20
CA MET A 19 -2.54 -0.92 14.01
C MET A 19 -1.80 -0.34 12.82
N LEU A 20 -1.07 0.77 13.00
CA LEU A 20 -0.26 1.37 11.95
C LEU A 20 0.73 0.35 11.36
N ARG A 21 1.44 -0.37 12.22
CA ARG A 21 2.37 -1.43 11.78
C ARG A 21 1.66 -2.57 11.04
N ARG A 22 0.47 -2.98 11.47
CA ARG A 22 -0.31 -4.03 10.79
C ARG A 22 -0.78 -3.56 9.41
N PHE A 23 -1.23 -2.32 9.28
CA PHE A 23 -1.65 -1.79 7.97
C PHE A 23 -0.47 -1.58 7.02
N LEU A 24 0.69 -1.15 7.52
CA LEU A 24 1.93 -1.12 6.73
C LEU A 24 2.34 -2.54 6.30
N ALA A 25 2.28 -3.53 7.19
CA ALA A 25 2.60 -4.90 6.85
C ALA A 25 1.63 -5.49 5.82
N LEU A 26 0.33 -5.22 5.96
CA LEU A 26 -0.68 -5.69 5.02
C LEU A 26 -0.49 -5.07 3.63
N ASP A 27 -0.26 -3.75 3.58
CA ASP A 27 0.10 -3.04 2.33
C ASP A 27 1.34 -3.66 1.68
N ALA A 28 2.42 -3.82 2.46
CA ALA A 28 3.66 -4.42 1.97
C ALA A 28 3.46 -5.83 1.37
N ILE A 29 2.67 -6.68 2.04
CA ILE A 29 2.38 -8.04 1.57
C ILE A 29 1.55 -8.01 0.28
N VAL A 30 0.46 -7.24 0.28
CA VAL A 30 -0.46 -7.20 -0.88
C VAL A 30 0.24 -6.57 -2.08
N THR A 31 0.89 -5.42 -1.89
CA THR A 31 1.60 -4.69 -2.94
C THR A 31 2.80 -5.47 -3.45
N GLY A 32 3.60 -6.07 -2.55
CA GLY A 32 4.75 -6.90 -2.92
C GLY A 32 4.35 -8.18 -3.64
N ALA A 33 3.31 -8.89 -3.17
CA ALA A 33 2.81 -10.09 -3.85
C ALA A 33 2.26 -9.76 -5.23
N ASN A 34 1.52 -8.66 -5.38
CA ASN A 34 1.04 -8.20 -6.67
C ASN A 34 2.21 -7.84 -7.61
N GLY A 35 3.22 -7.15 -7.08
CA GLY A 35 4.44 -6.85 -7.83
C GLY A 35 5.18 -8.08 -8.30
N LEU A 36 5.28 -9.12 -7.46
CA LEU A 36 5.89 -10.40 -7.84
C LEU A 36 5.13 -11.09 -8.97
N VAL A 37 3.80 -11.11 -8.91
CA VAL A 37 2.96 -11.65 -9.99
C VAL A 37 3.22 -10.90 -11.29
N TYR A 38 3.27 -9.57 -11.24
CA TYR A 38 3.58 -8.76 -12.43
C TYR A 38 4.99 -8.97 -12.97
N ALA A 39 5.99 -9.15 -12.11
CA ALA A 39 7.37 -9.36 -12.53
C ALA A 39 7.61 -10.77 -13.11
N ILE A 40 7.02 -11.80 -12.51
CA ILE A 40 7.22 -13.19 -12.92
C ILE A 40 6.34 -13.52 -14.14
N ASP A 41 5.06 -13.14 -14.08
CA ASP A 41 4.03 -13.51 -15.06
C ASP A 41 3.63 -12.32 -15.95
N SER A 42 4.57 -11.40 -16.21
CA SER A 42 4.32 -10.15 -16.95
C SER A 42 3.59 -10.32 -18.28
N LYS A 43 3.93 -11.38 -19.02
CA LYS A 43 3.32 -11.69 -20.32
C LYS A 43 1.87 -12.14 -20.21
N PRO A 44 1.54 -13.27 -19.54
CA PRO A 44 0.15 -13.72 -19.44
C PRO A 44 -0.74 -12.71 -18.68
N VAL A 45 -0.21 -12.03 -17.66
CA VAL A 45 -0.97 -10.99 -16.95
C VAL A 45 -1.17 -9.75 -17.84
N GLY A 46 -0.16 -9.35 -18.63
CA GLY A 46 -0.27 -8.26 -19.58
C GLY A 46 -1.34 -8.52 -20.65
N GLU A 47 -1.36 -9.73 -21.21
CA GLU A 47 -2.41 -10.16 -22.16
C GLU A 47 -3.80 -10.18 -21.50
N LEU A 48 -3.90 -10.67 -20.26
CA LEU A 48 -5.16 -10.69 -19.51
C LEU A 48 -5.69 -9.30 -19.23
N LEU A 49 -4.83 -8.34 -18.85
CA LEU A 49 -5.23 -6.99 -18.47
C LEU A 49 -5.30 -6.03 -19.67
N GLY A 50 -4.72 -6.38 -20.81
CA GLY A 50 -4.54 -5.47 -21.95
C GLY A 50 -3.50 -4.38 -21.66
N VAL A 51 -2.44 -4.73 -20.93
CA VAL A 51 -1.32 -3.84 -20.60
C VAL A 51 -0.03 -4.44 -21.15
N GLY A 52 0.86 -3.61 -21.70
CA GLY A 52 2.12 -4.08 -22.26
C GLY A 52 2.97 -4.83 -21.23
N SER A 53 3.45 -6.04 -21.57
CA SER A 53 4.21 -6.90 -20.65
C SER A 53 5.52 -6.28 -20.15
N GLY A 54 6.22 -5.51 -20.99
CA GLY A 54 7.42 -4.78 -20.57
C GLY A 54 7.12 -3.76 -19.47
N LEU A 55 6.05 -2.97 -19.64
CA LEU A 55 5.58 -2.05 -18.60
C LEU A 55 5.15 -2.81 -17.34
N LEU A 56 4.41 -3.91 -17.49
CA LEU A 56 3.97 -4.70 -16.35
C LEU A 56 5.15 -5.27 -15.55
N PHE A 57 6.19 -5.73 -16.23
CA PHE A 57 7.42 -6.19 -15.61
C PHE A 57 8.10 -5.08 -14.79
N GLU A 58 8.28 -3.90 -15.39
CA GLU A 58 8.89 -2.74 -14.70
C GLU A 58 8.06 -2.30 -13.48
N LEU A 59 6.74 -2.23 -13.63
CA LEU A 59 5.83 -1.96 -12.52
C LEU A 59 5.93 -3.04 -11.44
N GLY A 60 6.06 -4.31 -11.83
CA GLY A 60 6.25 -5.43 -10.91
C GLY A 60 7.49 -5.25 -10.04
N ILE A 61 8.65 -4.96 -10.65
CA ILE A 61 9.89 -4.70 -9.92
C ILE A 61 9.74 -3.49 -9.00
N PHE A 62 9.15 -2.40 -9.49
CA PHE A 62 8.90 -1.21 -8.66
C PHE A 62 8.04 -1.54 -7.43
N LEU A 63 6.93 -2.27 -7.61
CA LEU A 63 6.03 -2.64 -6.53
C LEU A 63 6.67 -3.59 -5.52
N VAL A 64 7.54 -4.51 -5.96
CA VAL A 64 8.32 -5.37 -5.06
C VAL A 64 9.26 -4.54 -4.19
N VAL A 65 10.00 -3.60 -4.79
CA VAL A 65 10.91 -2.72 -4.05
C VAL A 65 10.15 -1.83 -3.08
N TYR A 66 9.04 -1.24 -3.52
CA TYR A 66 8.15 -0.44 -2.68
C TYR A 66 7.60 -1.27 -1.52
N GLY A 67 7.03 -2.44 -1.79
CA GLY A 67 6.51 -3.36 -0.77
C GLY A 67 7.58 -3.77 0.24
N ALA A 68 8.81 -4.03 -0.20
CA ALA A 68 9.92 -4.31 0.70
C ALA A 68 10.27 -3.11 1.61
N ALA A 69 10.27 -1.89 1.07
CA ALA A 69 10.52 -0.67 1.84
C ALA A 69 9.41 -0.42 2.89
N VAL A 70 8.14 -0.59 2.50
CA VAL A 70 6.99 -0.48 3.42
C VAL A 70 7.04 -1.59 4.48
N GLY A 71 7.38 -2.82 4.08
CA GLY A 71 7.52 -3.96 4.99
C GLY A 71 8.62 -3.73 6.02
N TYR A 72 9.75 -3.18 5.59
CA TYR A 72 10.83 -2.76 6.48
C TYR A 72 10.35 -1.71 7.48
N LEU A 73 9.58 -0.72 7.03
CA LEU A 73 8.99 0.29 7.91
C LEU A 73 8.05 -0.33 8.97
N ALA A 74 7.26 -1.36 8.60
CA ALA A 74 6.37 -2.09 9.50
C ALA A 74 7.11 -2.85 10.63
N THR A 75 8.37 -3.23 10.41
CA THR A 75 9.19 -3.90 11.43
C THR A 75 9.58 -2.98 12.59
N ARG A 76 9.55 -1.65 12.39
CA ARG A 76 9.94 -0.68 13.40
C ARG A 76 8.90 -0.59 14.52
N LYS A 77 9.35 -0.57 15.77
CA LYS A 77 8.45 -0.41 16.95
C LYS A 77 7.68 0.91 16.89
N GLN A 78 8.34 1.97 16.44
CA GLN A 78 7.77 3.29 16.19
C GLN A 78 8.19 3.73 14.79
N PRO A 79 7.35 3.49 13.76
CA PRO A 79 7.62 3.95 12.41
C PRO A 79 7.75 5.49 12.35
N PRO A 80 8.80 6.05 11.72
CA PRO A 80 8.94 7.50 11.58
C PRO A 80 7.75 8.12 10.84
N ALA A 81 7.12 9.14 11.41
CA ALA A 81 5.92 9.78 10.86
C ALA A 81 6.10 10.29 9.43
N LEU A 82 7.27 10.86 9.12
CA LEU A 82 7.60 11.33 7.76
C LEU A 82 7.64 10.19 6.74
N ALA A 83 8.22 9.04 7.12
CA ALA A 83 8.28 7.87 6.24
C ALA A 83 6.87 7.30 6.01
N VAL A 84 6.04 7.23 7.04
CA VAL A 84 4.64 6.79 6.91
C VAL A 84 3.85 7.75 6.02
N LYS A 85 4.06 9.07 6.17
CA LYS A 85 3.43 10.06 5.30
C LYS A 85 3.83 9.87 3.84
N ALA A 86 5.11 9.58 3.57
CA ALA A 86 5.56 9.30 2.20
C ALA A 86 4.88 8.06 1.60
N VAL A 87 4.65 7.00 2.38
CA VAL A 87 3.88 5.81 1.96
C VAL A 87 2.42 6.19 1.63
N ILE A 88 1.77 6.98 2.48
CA ILE A 88 0.41 7.46 2.24
C ILE A 88 0.33 8.27 0.95
N ASP A 89 1.23 9.23 0.78
CA ASP A 89 1.29 10.09 -0.41
C ASP A 89 1.56 9.26 -1.68
N ALA A 90 2.46 8.26 -1.60
CA ALA A 90 2.76 7.35 -2.70
C ALA A 90 1.55 6.49 -3.09
N ASN A 91 0.83 5.92 -2.12
CA ASN A 91 -0.39 5.15 -2.36
C ASN A 91 -1.49 6.01 -3.00
N ALA A 92 -1.65 7.25 -2.52
CA ALA A 92 -2.60 8.19 -3.12
C ALA A 92 -2.22 8.55 -4.56
N LEU A 93 -0.95 8.84 -4.81
CA LEU A 93 -0.44 9.13 -6.15
C LEU A 93 -0.62 7.92 -7.08
N TRP A 94 -0.32 6.70 -6.61
CA TRP A 94 -0.50 5.47 -7.39
C TRP A 94 -1.97 5.23 -7.75
N ALA A 95 -2.89 5.46 -6.81
CA ALA A 95 -4.32 5.34 -7.06
C ALA A 95 -4.77 6.31 -8.16
N VAL A 96 -4.38 7.59 -8.05
CA VAL A 96 -4.72 8.61 -9.05
C VAL A 96 -4.13 8.27 -10.41
N LEU A 97 -2.84 7.92 -10.46
CA LEU A 97 -2.15 7.54 -11.69
C LEU A 97 -2.77 6.30 -12.33
N SER A 98 -3.23 5.33 -11.54
CA SER A 98 -3.91 4.14 -12.05
C SER A 98 -5.22 4.49 -12.76
N ILE A 99 -6.02 5.40 -12.20
CA ILE A 99 -7.26 5.87 -12.83
C ILE A 99 -6.97 6.72 -14.08
N VAL A 100 -5.97 7.61 -14.01
CA VAL A 100 -5.55 8.38 -15.19
C VAL A 100 -5.05 7.46 -16.30
N ALA A 101 -4.22 6.47 -15.97
CA ALA A 101 -3.71 5.51 -16.93
C ALA A 101 -4.82 4.73 -17.61
N LEU A 102 -5.83 4.30 -16.85
CA LEU A 102 -7.02 3.63 -17.37
C LEU A 102 -7.79 4.50 -18.37
N LEU A 103 -7.93 5.79 -18.10
CA LEU A 103 -8.77 6.69 -18.91
C LEU A 103 -8.03 7.30 -20.11
N VAL A 104 -6.71 7.42 -20.02
CA VAL A 104 -5.91 8.24 -20.96
C VAL A 104 -4.87 7.44 -21.73
N TRP A 105 -4.30 6.38 -21.14
CA TRP A 105 -3.15 5.67 -21.70
C TRP A 105 -3.43 4.25 -22.14
N PHE A 106 -4.32 3.54 -21.45
CA PHE A 106 -4.58 2.13 -21.70
C PHE A 106 -5.89 1.91 -22.45
N SER A 107 -5.89 0.89 -23.30
CA SER A 107 -7.09 0.27 -23.87
C SER A 107 -7.20 -1.14 -23.32
N PRO A 108 -7.56 -1.30 -22.03
CA PRO A 108 -7.49 -2.60 -21.37
C PRO A 108 -8.56 -3.55 -21.88
N THR A 109 -8.36 -4.83 -21.59
CA THR A 109 -9.44 -5.82 -21.70
C THR A 109 -10.52 -5.55 -20.65
N THR A 110 -11.65 -6.26 -20.72
CA THR A 110 -12.66 -6.23 -19.65
C THR A 110 -12.07 -6.57 -18.28
N ALA A 111 -11.15 -7.53 -18.21
CA ALA A 111 -10.49 -7.89 -16.95
C ALA A 111 -9.61 -6.74 -16.43
N GLY A 112 -8.84 -6.08 -17.31
CA GLY A 112 -8.06 -4.89 -16.93
C GLY A 112 -8.93 -3.71 -16.50
N ALA A 113 -10.06 -3.47 -17.17
CA ALA A 113 -11.00 -2.41 -16.83
C ALA A 113 -11.63 -2.58 -15.43
N VAL A 114 -11.72 -3.82 -14.93
CA VAL A 114 -12.15 -4.10 -13.55
C VAL A 114 -10.98 -4.07 -12.58
N TRP A 115 -9.86 -4.69 -12.96
CA TRP A 115 -8.70 -4.88 -12.08
C TRP A 115 -8.00 -3.56 -11.74
N ILE A 116 -7.80 -2.67 -12.72
CA ILE A 116 -7.08 -1.40 -12.52
C ILE A 116 -7.78 -0.50 -11.47
N PRO A 117 -9.11 -0.30 -11.51
CA PRO A 117 -9.83 0.41 -10.46
C PRO A 117 -9.80 -0.32 -9.11
N VAL A 118 -9.96 -1.65 -9.10
CA VAL A 118 -9.97 -2.45 -7.86
C VAL A 118 -8.63 -2.32 -7.13
N GLN A 119 -7.50 -2.43 -7.83
CA GLN A 119 -6.19 -2.27 -7.20
C GLN A 119 -5.95 -0.80 -6.78
N ALA A 120 -6.42 0.18 -7.56
CA ALA A 120 -6.35 1.61 -7.18
C ALA A 120 -7.11 1.91 -5.87
N VAL A 121 -8.34 1.40 -5.73
CA VAL A 121 -9.14 1.56 -4.51
C VAL A 121 -8.49 0.82 -3.34
N THR A 122 -7.91 -0.36 -3.59
CA THR A 122 -7.22 -1.14 -2.56
C THR A 122 -6.03 -0.38 -1.97
N VAL A 123 -5.14 0.16 -2.81
CA VAL A 123 -3.98 0.94 -2.32
C VAL A 123 -4.40 2.25 -1.67
N ALA A 124 -5.44 2.93 -2.19
CA ALA A 124 -6.00 4.11 -1.55
C ALA A 124 -6.56 3.78 -0.17
N GLY A 125 -7.22 2.63 -0.02
CA GLY A 125 -7.69 2.08 1.25
C GLY A 125 -6.56 1.90 2.26
N PHE A 126 -5.42 1.35 1.84
CA PHE A 126 -4.23 1.28 2.70
C PHE A 126 -3.75 2.65 3.13
N GLY A 127 -3.65 3.61 2.21
CA GLY A 127 -3.28 4.99 2.53
C GLY A 127 -4.20 5.63 3.57
N VAL A 128 -5.52 5.42 3.45
CA VAL A 128 -6.51 5.92 4.43
C VAL A 128 -6.31 5.25 5.80
N LEU A 129 -6.17 3.93 5.85
CA LEU A 129 -5.97 3.20 7.11
C LEU A 129 -4.68 3.60 7.83
N GLN A 130 -3.60 3.82 7.06
CA GLN A 130 -2.32 4.32 7.55
C GLN A 130 -2.45 5.76 8.07
N PHE A 131 -3.14 6.65 7.34
CA PHE A 131 -3.38 8.03 7.74
C PHE A 131 -4.16 8.13 9.05
N LEU A 132 -5.26 7.38 9.16
CA LEU A 132 -6.09 7.38 10.38
C LEU A 132 -5.30 6.87 11.59
N SER A 133 -4.49 5.83 11.41
CA SER A 133 -3.66 5.24 12.47
C SER A 133 -2.50 6.16 12.89
N LEU A 134 -1.89 6.86 11.93
CA LEU A 134 -0.84 7.85 12.19
C LEU A 134 -1.41 9.05 12.95
N ARG A 135 -2.56 9.58 12.51
CA ARG A 135 -3.22 10.69 13.20
C ARG A 135 -3.58 10.34 14.65
N ALA A 136 -4.06 9.11 14.89
CA ALA A 136 -4.38 8.61 16.23
C ALA A 136 -3.16 8.37 17.13
N THR A 137 -1.95 8.38 16.55
CA THR A 137 -0.69 8.24 17.26
C THR A 137 -0.10 9.60 17.69
N THR A 138 -0.44 10.67 16.97
CA THR A 138 0.03 12.04 17.23
C THR A 138 -0.96 12.86 18.06
N ALA A 139 -2.23 12.45 18.10
CA ALA A 139 -3.29 13.04 18.93
C ALA A 139 -3.20 12.58 20.39
#